data_AF-A0A960R2U3-F1
#
_entry.id   AF-A0A960R2U3-F1
#
_cell.length_a   1.000
_cell.length_b   1.000
_cell.length_c   1.000
_cell.angle_alpha   90.00
_cell.angle_beta   90.00
_cell.angle_gamma   90.00
#
_symmetry.space_group_name_H-M   'P 1'
#
loop_
_entity.id
_entity.type
_entity.pdbx_description
1 polymer ?
#
loop_
_entity_poly.entity_id
_entity_poly.type
_entity_poly.pdbx_seq_one_letter_code
_entity_poly.pdbx_strand_id
1 'polypeptide(L)'
;MKTSFSLTLAGTAFAAFLAISAPAALHAGDPVASDDFSAAELSGKWNIAKGTWTISDGKLKGVELASDKHAAVATYVAPHTNSKVKLSFQLAGSDGFQLSFNHEKGHLFRVIVTGTGA
;
A
#
# COMPACT_ATOMS: atom_id res chain seq x y z
N MET A 1 21.76 -66.02 -49.58
CA MET A 1 21.23 -64.67 -49.31
C MET A 1 21.07 -64.55 -47.80
N LYS A 2 21.87 -63.72 -47.13
CA LYS A 2 21.80 -63.52 -45.66
C LYS A 2 21.32 -62.08 -45.43
N THR A 3 20.10 -61.93 -44.96
CA THR A 3 19.51 -60.63 -44.63
C THR A 3 19.86 -60.28 -43.18
N SER A 4 20.71 -59.29 -43.00
CA SER A 4 20.94 -58.67 -41.70
C SER A 4 19.90 -57.58 -41.45
N PHE A 5 19.33 -57.53 -40.24
CA PHE A 5 18.45 -56.45 -39.79
C PHE A 5 19.23 -55.59 -38.78
N SER A 6 19.31 -54.29 -39.03
CA SER A 6 19.80 -53.32 -38.05
C SER A 6 18.63 -52.53 -37.49
N LEU A 7 18.43 -52.60 -36.18
CA LEU A 7 17.49 -51.75 -35.46
C LEU A 7 18.27 -50.56 -34.87
N THR A 8 17.96 -49.35 -35.34
CA THR A 8 18.51 -48.12 -34.75
C THR A 8 17.48 -47.57 -33.77
N LEU A 9 17.80 -47.58 -32.48
CA LEU A 9 16.95 -47.00 -31.44
C LEU A 9 17.29 -45.51 -31.30
N ALA A 10 16.46 -44.64 -31.86
CA ALA A 10 16.57 -43.20 -31.66
C ALA A 10 16.03 -42.85 -30.26
N GLY A 11 16.92 -42.71 -29.29
CA GLY A 11 16.58 -42.25 -27.95
C GLY A 11 16.40 -40.73 -27.93
N THR A 12 15.17 -40.25 -27.93
CA THR A 12 14.86 -38.84 -27.72
C THR A 12 14.89 -38.54 -26.21
N ALA A 13 15.95 -37.90 -25.73
CA ALA A 13 16.00 -37.41 -24.36
C ALA A 13 15.02 -36.24 -24.20
N PHE A 14 13.92 -36.46 -23.47
CA PHE A 14 12.96 -35.41 -23.13
C PHE A 14 13.43 -34.71 -21.85
N ALA A 15 14.19 -33.63 -21.99
CA ALA A 15 14.54 -32.76 -20.86
C ALA A 15 13.33 -31.89 -20.51
N ALA A 16 12.56 -32.30 -19.50
CA ALA A 16 11.50 -31.47 -18.94
C ALA A 16 12.14 -30.35 -18.10
N PHE A 17 12.32 -29.17 -18.69
CA PHE A 17 12.60 -27.95 -17.93
C PHE A 17 11.32 -27.52 -17.20
N LEU A 18 11.27 -27.72 -15.88
CA LEU A 18 10.32 -26.99 -15.04
C LEU A 18 10.79 -25.53 -14.97
N ALA A 19 10.22 -24.69 -15.82
CA ALA A 19 10.31 -23.25 -15.65
C ALA A 19 9.50 -22.86 -14.40
N ILE A 20 10.19 -22.65 -13.28
CA ILE A 20 9.60 -21.99 -12.12
C ILE A 20 9.41 -20.53 -12.55
N SER A 21 8.21 -20.20 -13.01
CA SER A 21 7.84 -18.81 -13.30
C SER A 21 7.92 -18.02 -12.00
N ALA A 22 8.78 -17.00 -11.96
CA ALA A 22 8.78 -16.03 -10.86
C ALA A 22 7.35 -15.50 -10.66
N PRO A 23 6.89 -15.29 -9.41
CA PRO A 23 5.56 -14.77 -9.17
C PRO A 23 5.42 -13.45 -9.95
N ALA A 24 4.38 -13.38 -10.78
CA ALA A 24 4.10 -12.18 -11.55
C ALA A 24 4.06 -11.00 -10.56
N ALA A 25 4.80 -9.94 -10.87
CA ALA A 25 4.73 -8.72 -10.07
C ALA A 25 3.26 -8.30 -10.02
N LEU A 26 2.68 -8.30 -8.82
CA LEU A 26 1.31 -7.83 -8.62
C LEU A 26 1.26 -6.37 -9.07
N HIS A 27 0.72 -6.10 -10.25
CA HIS A 27 0.34 -4.75 -10.63
C HIS A 27 -0.78 -4.32 -9.68
N ALA A 28 -0.68 -3.12 -9.11
CA ALA A 28 -1.82 -2.57 -8.37
C ALA A 28 -2.92 -2.30 -9.40
N GLY A 29 -4.08 -2.91 -9.24
CA GLY A 29 -5.28 -2.52 -9.99
C GLY A 29 -5.76 -1.13 -9.57
N ASP A 30 -6.91 -0.72 -10.08
CA ASP A 30 -7.53 0.54 -9.69
C ASP A 30 -7.75 0.62 -8.17
N PRO A 31 -7.61 1.80 -7.55
CA PRO A 31 -7.83 1.96 -6.13
C PRO A 31 -9.29 1.67 -5.79
N VAL A 32 -9.52 0.75 -4.85
CA VAL A 32 -10.86 0.46 -4.30
C VAL A 32 -11.39 1.59 -3.41
N ALA A 33 -10.50 2.48 -2.98
CA ALA A 33 -10.81 3.71 -2.25
C ALA A 33 -9.74 4.76 -2.57
N SER A 34 -10.18 5.99 -2.79
CA SER A 34 -9.30 7.13 -3.05
C SER A 34 -9.97 8.41 -2.59
N ASP A 35 -9.16 9.34 -2.11
CA ASP A 35 -9.55 10.73 -1.90
C ASP A 35 -8.39 11.58 -2.42
N ASP A 36 -8.66 12.41 -3.42
CA ASP A 36 -7.69 13.32 -4.03
C ASP A 36 -7.79 14.74 -3.45
N PHE A 37 -8.70 14.96 -2.50
CA PHE A 37 -8.98 16.24 -1.86
C PHE A 37 -9.32 17.35 -2.84
N SER A 38 -9.96 17.01 -3.97
CA SER A 38 -10.52 17.98 -4.92
C SER A 38 -11.84 18.62 -4.44
N ALA A 39 -12.55 17.97 -3.51
CA ALA A 39 -13.76 18.50 -2.90
C ALA A 39 -13.45 19.60 -1.88
N ALA A 40 -14.42 20.49 -1.63
CA ALA A 40 -14.28 21.56 -0.64
C ALA A 40 -14.28 21.04 0.82
N GLU A 41 -14.90 19.89 1.04
CA GLU A 41 -15.07 19.28 2.37
C GLU A 41 -14.70 17.80 2.34
N LEU A 42 -14.30 17.27 3.49
CA LEU A 42 -14.01 15.85 3.63
C LEU A 42 -15.28 15.02 3.47
N SER A 43 -15.16 13.92 2.73
CA SER A 43 -16.24 12.94 2.67
C SER A 43 -16.52 12.33 4.04
N GLY A 44 -17.74 11.80 4.23
CA GLY A 44 -18.12 11.08 5.46
C GLY A 44 -17.33 9.79 5.74
N LYS A 45 -16.33 9.45 4.91
CA LYS A 45 -15.36 8.37 5.16
C LYS A 45 -14.27 8.78 6.14
N TRP A 46 -14.04 10.08 6.34
CA TRP A 46 -13.05 10.57 7.29
C TRP A 46 -13.67 10.76 8.68
N ASN A 47 -13.01 10.19 9.68
CA ASN A 47 -13.29 10.46 11.09
C ASN A 47 -12.17 11.35 11.66
N ILE A 48 -12.52 12.53 12.13
CA ILE A 48 -11.59 13.48 12.75
C ILE A 48 -11.61 13.28 14.27
N ALA A 49 -10.54 12.73 14.82
CA ALA A 49 -10.44 12.45 16.25
C ALA A 49 -9.73 13.57 17.02
N LYS A 50 -8.72 14.21 16.41
CA LYS A 50 -7.85 15.21 17.03
C LYS A 50 -7.36 16.25 16.03
N GLY A 51 -7.09 17.45 16.52
CA GLY A 51 -6.62 18.58 15.72
C GLY A 51 -7.71 19.19 14.83
N THR A 52 -7.31 20.13 13.99
CA THR A 52 -8.14 20.66 12.91
C THR A 52 -7.66 20.13 11.57
N TRP A 53 -8.60 19.86 10.66
CA TRP A 53 -8.33 19.30 9.36
C TRP A 53 -9.09 20.10 8.30
N THR A 54 -8.35 20.63 7.31
CA THR A 54 -8.93 21.43 6.24
C THR A 54 -8.40 20.98 4.89
N ILE A 55 -9.25 20.98 3.88
CA ILE A 55 -8.81 20.82 2.49
C ILE A 55 -8.42 22.20 1.95
N SER A 56 -7.23 22.30 1.36
CA SER A 56 -6.73 23.50 0.69
C SER A 56 -5.73 23.11 -0.40
N ASP A 57 -5.83 23.71 -1.58
CA ASP A 57 -4.93 23.48 -2.72
C ASP A 57 -4.77 21.99 -3.11
N GLY A 58 -5.87 21.23 -3.07
CA GLY A 58 -5.87 19.79 -3.38
C GLY A 58 -5.15 18.93 -2.34
N LYS A 59 -5.00 19.44 -1.10
CA LYS A 59 -4.32 18.75 -0.01
C LYS A 59 -5.16 18.80 1.25
N LEU A 60 -5.17 17.69 1.98
CA LEU A 60 -5.66 17.65 3.33
C LEU A 60 -4.56 18.09 4.31
N LYS A 61 -4.79 19.17 5.05
CA LYS A 61 -3.87 19.71 6.06
C LYS A 61 -4.41 19.45 7.47
N GLY A 62 -3.63 18.75 8.28
CA GLY A 62 -3.86 18.59 9.71
C GLY A 62 -3.04 19.58 10.53
N VAL A 63 -3.63 20.19 11.56
CA VAL A 63 -2.94 21.07 12.52
C VAL A 63 -3.27 20.61 13.93
N GLU A 64 -2.23 20.44 14.75
CA GLU A 64 -2.38 20.07 16.15
C GLU A 64 -3.06 21.18 16.95
N LEU A 65 -3.87 20.79 17.93
CA LEU A 65 -4.41 21.72 18.91
C LEU A 65 -3.69 21.51 20.24
N ALA A 66 -3.19 22.58 20.83
CA ALA A 66 -2.50 22.50 22.12
C ALA A 66 -3.39 21.86 23.23
N SER A 67 -4.71 22.07 23.15
CA SER A 67 -5.69 21.47 24.06
C SER A 67 -5.77 19.95 23.97
N ASP A 68 -5.45 19.38 22.81
CA ASP A 68 -5.48 17.93 22.61
C ASP A 68 -4.31 17.22 23.28
N LYS A 69 -3.19 17.94 23.52
CA LYS A 69 -1.93 17.36 24.04
C LYS A 69 -1.51 16.11 23.25
N HIS A 70 -1.82 16.10 21.97
CA HIS A 70 -1.70 14.97 21.07
C HIS A 70 -1.58 15.50 19.63
N ALA A 71 -0.93 14.72 18.76
CA ALA A 71 -0.89 15.00 17.34
C ALA A 71 -2.28 15.06 16.71
N ALA A 72 -2.42 15.77 15.58
CA ALA A 72 -3.62 15.76 14.78
C ALA A 72 -3.87 14.35 14.21
N VAL A 73 -5.10 13.85 14.34
CA VAL A 73 -5.47 12.49 13.92
C VAL A 73 -6.76 12.51 13.11
N ALA A 74 -6.65 12.09 11.86
CA ALA A 74 -7.77 11.75 10.99
C ALA A 74 -7.65 10.28 10.56
N THR A 75 -8.78 9.58 10.50
CA THR A 75 -8.85 8.18 10.08
C THR A 75 -9.75 8.05 8.87
N TYR A 76 -9.24 7.45 7.79
CA TYR A 76 -10.08 7.04 6.67
C TYR A 76 -10.69 5.67 6.96
N VAL A 77 -12.02 5.60 7.05
CA VAL A 77 -12.74 4.39 7.43
C VAL A 77 -13.00 3.52 6.20
N ALA A 78 -12.19 2.47 6.05
CA ALA A 78 -12.36 1.46 5.02
C ALA A 78 -11.96 0.05 5.50
N PRO A 79 -12.69 -0.99 5.08
CA PRO A 79 -12.30 -2.37 5.33
C PRO A 79 -11.00 -2.68 4.58
N HIS A 80 -10.09 -3.43 5.20
CA HIS A 80 -8.80 -3.80 4.63
C HIS A 80 -8.32 -5.17 5.15
N THR A 81 -7.53 -5.89 4.35
CA THR A 81 -6.92 -7.18 4.75
C THR A 81 -5.60 -7.39 4.01
N ASN A 82 -5.64 -7.43 2.68
CA ASN A 82 -4.47 -7.55 1.79
C ASN A 82 -4.38 -6.31 0.91
N SER A 83 -3.91 -5.21 1.49
CA SER A 83 -4.05 -3.88 0.89
C SER A 83 -2.72 -3.30 0.42
N LYS A 84 -2.78 -2.55 -0.68
CA LYS A 84 -1.73 -1.61 -1.08
C LYS A 84 -2.23 -0.20 -0.79
N VAL A 85 -1.44 0.59 -0.08
CA VAL A 85 -1.73 2.01 0.14
C VAL A 85 -0.68 2.85 -0.56
N LYS A 86 -1.18 3.82 -1.32
CA LYS A 86 -0.37 4.87 -1.95
C LYS A 86 -0.92 6.20 -1.47
N LEU A 87 -0.04 7.04 -0.93
CA LEU A 87 -0.36 8.40 -0.54
C LEU A 87 0.85 9.29 -0.82
N SER A 88 0.60 10.58 -0.96
CA SER A 88 1.63 11.62 -0.94
C SER A 88 1.50 12.41 0.35
N PHE A 89 2.63 12.80 0.95
CA PHE A 89 2.64 13.61 2.16
C PHE A 89 3.73 14.67 2.08
N GLN A 90 3.61 15.70 2.92
CA GLN A 90 4.59 16.75 3.09
C GLN A 90 4.63 17.13 4.57
N LEU A 91 5.82 17.26 5.16
CA LEU A 91 5.93 17.64 6.58
C LEU A 91 5.52 19.10 6.82
N ALA A 92 5.81 20.01 5.89
CA ALA A 92 5.38 21.41 5.93
C ALA A 92 5.62 22.11 7.29
N GLY A 93 6.76 21.83 7.93
CA GLY A 93 7.13 22.36 9.25
C GLY A 93 6.76 21.47 10.44
N SER A 94 6.09 20.33 10.22
CA SER A 94 5.86 19.31 11.25
C SER A 94 7.09 18.45 11.50
N ASP A 95 7.23 17.97 12.74
CA ASP A 95 8.32 17.07 13.16
C ASP A 95 8.21 15.66 12.56
N GLY A 96 7.01 15.25 12.14
CA GLY A 96 6.82 13.95 11.52
C GLY A 96 5.42 13.68 10.96
N PHE A 97 5.31 12.59 10.22
CA PHE A 97 4.06 12.06 9.65
C PHE A 97 3.90 10.60 10.06
N GLN A 98 2.67 10.20 10.40
CA GLN A 98 2.37 8.83 10.83
C GLN A 98 1.20 8.27 10.03
N LEU A 99 1.42 7.16 9.32
CA LEU A 99 0.36 6.33 8.76
C LEU A 99 0.16 5.12 9.65
N SER A 100 -1.00 5.01 10.28
CA SER A 100 -1.36 3.86 11.13
C SER A 100 -2.36 2.96 10.41
N PHE A 101 -2.12 1.66 10.47
CA PHE A 101 -3.09 0.64 10.13
C PHE A 101 -3.65 0.06 11.42
N ASN A 102 -4.95 0.18 11.63
CA ASN A 102 -5.61 -0.21 12.88
C ASN A 102 -6.44 -1.47 12.68
N HIS A 103 -6.40 -2.36 13.67
CA HIS A 103 -7.38 -3.42 13.87
C HIS A 103 -8.26 -3.09 15.09
N GLU A 104 -9.31 -3.88 15.34
CA GLU A 104 -10.24 -3.66 16.47
C GLU A 104 -9.57 -3.51 17.83
N LYS A 105 -8.41 -4.15 18.05
CA LYS A 105 -7.68 -4.13 19.33
C LYS A 105 -6.55 -3.08 19.40
N GLY A 106 -6.50 -2.11 18.47
CA GLY A 106 -5.43 -1.09 18.41
C GLY A 106 -4.64 -1.07 17.08
N HIS A 107 -3.40 -0.59 17.11
CA HIS A 107 -2.56 -0.50 15.91
C HIS A 107 -2.03 -1.87 15.50
N LEU A 108 -2.30 -2.28 14.26
CA LEU A 108 -1.65 -3.44 13.64
C LEU A 108 -0.19 -3.10 13.33
N PHE A 109 0.03 -1.96 12.67
CA PHE A 109 1.36 -1.39 12.45
C PHE A 109 1.27 0.12 12.20
N ARG A 110 2.44 0.77 12.21
CA ARG A 110 2.57 2.19 11.87
C ARG A 110 3.83 2.41 11.05
N VAL A 111 3.70 3.26 10.03
CA VAL A 111 4.82 3.86 9.31
C VAL A 111 5.01 5.28 9.85
N ILE A 112 6.23 5.59 10.28
CA ILE A 112 6.60 6.91 10.80
C ILE A 112 7.64 7.50 9.85
N VAL A 113 7.42 8.74 9.44
CA VAL A 113 8.39 9.53 8.69
C VAL A 113 8.76 10.75 9.51
N THR A 114 10.04 10.93 9.78
CA THR A 114 10.61 12.07 10.48
C THR A 114 11.53 12.86 9.56
N GLY A 115 11.73 14.15 9.84
CA GLY A 115 12.61 15.02 9.03
C GLY A 115 14.09 14.59 9.04
N THR A 116 14.52 13.87 10.07
CA THR A 116 15.78 13.15 10.09
C THR A 116 15.51 11.70 9.69
N GLY A 117 15.82 11.32 8.46
CA GLY A 117 15.82 9.91 8.08
C GLY A 117 16.77 9.17 9.03
N ALA A 118 16.22 8.35 9.91
CA ALA A 118 16.97 7.45 10.79
C ALA A 118 17.00 6.05 10.18
#